data_AF-A0A2E8U402-F1
#
_entry.id   AF-A0A2E8U402-F1
#
_cell.length_a   1.000
_cell.length_b   1.000
_cell.length_c   1.000
_cell.angle_alpha   90.00
_cell.angle_beta   90.00
_cell.angle_gamma   90.00
#
_symmetry.space_group_name_H-M   'P 1'
#
loop_
_entity.id
_entity.type
_entity.pdbx_description
1 polymer ?
#
loop_
_entity_poly.entity_id
_entity_poly.type
_entity_poly.pdbx_seq_one_letter_code
_entity_poly.pdbx_strand_id
1 'polypeptide(L)'
;MSDPISAAVNLLNDVLERDPKAITKLINMRVNCNEQLANHHTVQVHKFDDIYRIGVLGLLNGALGGGPSGDIGAKGKINPNTGEFIDIKKFVDLRRDRLDVLA
;
A
#
# COMPACT_ATOMS: atom_id res chain seq x y z
N MET A 1 -11.43 18.58 9.76
CA MET A 1 -10.33 17.61 10.01
C MET A 1 -10.29 16.67 8.82
N SER A 2 -9.10 16.38 8.27
CA SER A 2 -8.97 15.34 7.25
C SER A 2 -9.29 13.98 7.87
N ASP A 3 -10.06 13.14 7.18
CA ASP A 3 -10.29 11.77 7.63
C ASP A 3 -8.97 10.96 7.67
N PRO A 4 -8.90 9.85 8.42
CA PRO A 4 -7.64 9.12 8.65
C PRO A 4 -6.92 8.67 7.39
N ILE A 5 -7.65 8.29 6.32
CA ILE A 5 -7.05 7.88 5.05
C ILE A 5 -6.44 9.09 4.33
N SER A 6 -7.16 10.21 4.25
CA SER A 6 -6.62 11.45 3.68
C SER A 6 -5.37 11.92 4.44
N ALA A 7 -5.40 11.82 5.77
CA ALA A 7 -4.25 12.18 6.62
C ALA A 7 -3.03 11.29 6.34
N ALA A 8 -3.23 9.97 6.23
CA ALA A 8 -2.18 9.02 5.91
C ALA A 8 -1.58 9.25 4.51
N VAL A 9 -2.41 9.47 3.50
CA VAL A 9 -1.95 9.76 2.12
C VAL A 9 -1.15 11.06 2.08
N ASN A 10 -1.59 12.11 2.76
CA ASN A 10 -0.87 13.38 2.82
C ASN A 10 0.50 13.22 3.50
N LEU A 11 0.55 12.52 4.64
CA LEU A 11 1.81 12.24 5.32
C LEU A 11 2.75 11.42 4.45
N LEU A 12 2.26 10.34 3.84
CA LEU A 12 3.06 9.46 2.98
C LEU A 12 3.65 10.21 1.77
N ASN A 13 2.91 11.14 1.19
CA ASN A 13 3.42 11.98 0.10
C ASN A 13 4.45 13.02 0.60
N ASP A 14 4.24 13.67 1.74
CA ASP A 14 5.24 14.60 2.33
C ASP A 14 6.56 13.89 2.62
N VAL A 15 6.52 12.69 3.21
CA VAL A 15 7.76 11.93 3.48
C VAL A 15 8.38 11.36 2.22
N LEU A 16 7.59 11.03 1.19
CA LEU A 16 8.10 10.58 -0.12
C LEU A 16 8.88 11.69 -0.83
N GLU A 17 8.41 12.95 -0.74
CA GLU A 17 9.10 14.11 -1.32
C GLU A 17 10.46 14.32 -0.64
N ARG A 18 10.53 14.11 0.68
CA ARG A 18 11.75 14.28 1.47
C ARG A 18 12.79 13.18 1.25
N ASP A 19 12.38 11.92 1.18
CA ASP A 19 13.27 10.79 0.88
C ASP A 19 12.57 9.70 0.04
N PRO A 20 12.56 9.84 -1.30
CA PRO A 20 11.86 8.89 -2.16
C PRO A 20 12.49 7.50 -2.14
N LYS A 21 13.80 7.39 -1.88
CA LYS A 21 14.51 6.10 -1.85
C LYS A 21 14.18 5.32 -0.59
N ALA A 22 14.24 5.96 0.58
CA ALA A 22 13.91 5.31 1.85
C ALA A 22 12.44 4.87 1.88
N ILE A 23 11.52 5.75 1.44
CA ILE A 23 10.10 5.42 1.42
C ILE A 23 9.81 4.31 0.41
N THR A 24 10.37 4.35 -0.80
CA THR A 24 10.24 3.25 -1.76
C THR A 24 10.73 1.92 -1.16
N LYS A 25 11.90 1.93 -0.50
CA LYS A 25 12.45 0.73 0.16
C LYS A 25 11.56 0.23 1.30
N LEU A 26 11.02 1.12 2.12
CA LEU A 26 10.10 0.78 3.21
C LEU A 26 8.83 0.11 2.69
N ILE A 27 8.25 0.64 1.61
CA ILE A 27 7.03 0.07 1.00
C ILE A 27 7.30 -1.29 0.35
N ASN A 28 8.48 -1.48 -0.23
CA ASN A 28 8.89 -2.77 -0.79
C ASN A 28 9.25 -3.82 0.28
N MET A 29 9.52 -3.41 1.51
CA MET A 29 9.81 -4.35 2.60
C MET A 29 8.58 -5.20 2.89
N ARG A 30 8.66 -6.46 2.46
CA ARG A 30 7.64 -7.48 2.68
C ARG A 30 8.26 -8.70 3.35
N VAL A 31 7.66 -9.14 4.44
CA VAL A 31 8.14 -10.28 5.24
C VAL A 31 7.17 -11.44 5.12
N ASN A 32 7.69 -12.67 5.17
CA ASN A 32 6.85 -13.86 5.14
C ASN A 32 5.98 -13.88 6.40
N CYS A 33 4.71 -14.21 6.24
CA CYS A 33 3.79 -14.41 7.35
C CYS A 33 3.12 -15.79 7.25
N ASN A 34 2.55 -16.22 8.38
CA ASN A 34 1.81 -17.47 8.44
C ASN A 34 0.38 -17.30 7.91
N GLU A 35 -0.30 -18.44 7.70
CA GLU A 35 -1.69 -18.48 7.22
C GLU A 35 -2.66 -17.74 8.14
N GLN A 36 -2.43 -17.77 9.46
CA GLN A 36 -3.31 -17.08 10.41
C GLN A 36 -3.33 -15.58 10.17
N LEU A 37 -2.17 -14.96 9.95
CA LEU A 37 -2.09 -13.54 9.61
C LEU A 37 -2.62 -13.26 8.20
N ALA A 38 -2.36 -14.16 7.25
CA ALA A 38 -2.90 -14.05 5.89
C ALA A 38 -4.44 -14.08 5.85
N ASN A 39 -5.07 -14.78 6.79
CA ASN A 39 -6.52 -14.90 6.93
C ASN A 39 -7.15 -13.80 7.81
N HIS A 40 -6.38 -12.77 8.22
CA HIS A 40 -6.93 -11.66 8.99
C HIS A 40 -7.96 -10.88 8.17
N HIS A 41 -9.10 -10.55 8.77
CA HIS A 41 -10.26 -9.99 8.07
C HIS A 41 -10.11 -8.54 7.55
N THR A 42 -8.96 -7.89 7.76
CA THR A 42 -8.73 -6.47 7.37
C THR A 42 -7.32 -6.25 6.85
N VAL A 43 -6.32 -6.85 7.48
CA VAL A 43 -4.93 -6.78 7.02
C VAL A 43 -4.80 -7.40 5.65
N GLN A 44 -4.12 -6.70 4.76
CA GLN A 44 -3.89 -7.19 3.41
C GLN A 44 -2.53 -7.85 3.30
N VAL A 45 -2.55 -9.05 2.75
CA VAL A 45 -1.37 -9.88 2.51
C VAL A 45 -1.33 -10.19 1.03
N HIS A 46 -0.14 -10.25 0.46
CA HIS A 46 0.05 -10.69 -0.92
C HIS A 46 0.54 -12.14 -0.90
N LYS A 47 -0.01 -12.99 -1.76
CA LYS A 47 0.50 -14.34 -1.99
C LYS A 47 1.35 -14.32 -3.26
N PHE A 48 2.63 -14.61 -3.13
CA PHE A 48 3.54 -14.81 -4.27
C PHE A 48 4.01 -16.26 -4.23
N ASP A 49 3.76 -17.02 -5.29
CA ASP A 49 3.81 -18.48 -5.29
C ASP A 49 2.99 -19.06 -4.11
N ASP A 50 3.64 -19.83 -3.22
CA ASP A 50 3.02 -20.40 -2.00
C ASP A 50 3.41 -19.66 -0.71
N ILE A 51 3.97 -18.46 -0.82
CA ILE A 51 4.42 -17.68 0.33
C ILE A 51 3.53 -16.45 0.53
N TYR A 52 2.94 -16.35 1.71
CA TYR A 52 2.23 -15.15 2.16
C TYR A 52 3.22 -14.10 2.64
N ARG A 53 3.07 -12.87 2.14
CA ARG A 53 3.95 -11.74 2.50
C ARG A 53 3.14 -10.52 2.90
N ILE A 54 3.49 -9.95 4.05
CA ILE A 54 2.89 -8.72 4.57
C ILE A 54 3.85 -7.54 4.42
N GLY A 55 3.32 -6.36 4.13
CA GLY A 55 4.07 -5.11 4.07
C GLY A 55 3.31 -3.97 4.73
N VAL A 56 3.95 -2.81 4.87
CA VAL A 56 3.42 -1.67 5.63
C VAL A 56 2.07 -1.19 5.09
N LEU A 57 1.86 -1.16 3.77
CA LEU A 57 0.58 -0.75 3.18
C LEU A 57 -0.55 -1.70 3.54
N GLY A 58 -0.26 -2.99 3.67
CA GLY A 58 -1.26 -3.97 4.05
C GLY A 58 -1.74 -3.81 5.49
N LEU A 59 -0.83 -3.40 6.39
CA LEU A 59 -1.17 -3.02 7.76
C LEU A 59 -1.95 -1.71 7.81
N LEU A 60 -1.51 -0.69 7.08
CA LEU A 60 -2.20 0.61 7.02
C LEU A 60 -3.62 0.47 6.46
N ASN A 61 -3.80 -0.28 5.38
CA ASN A 61 -5.12 -0.56 4.83
C ASN A 61 -5.99 -1.39 5.79
N GLY A 62 -5.41 -2.30 6.58
CA GLY A 62 -6.16 -3.04 7.59
C GLY A 62 -6.57 -2.23 8.81
N ALA A 63 -5.79 -1.19 9.17
CA ALA A 63 -6.07 -0.32 10.31
C ALA A 63 -6.98 0.86 9.96
N LEU A 64 -6.85 1.43 8.75
CA LEU A 64 -7.51 2.67 8.35
C LEU A 64 -8.53 2.50 7.22
N GLY A 65 -8.38 1.45 6.41
CA GLY A 65 -9.23 1.17 5.25
C GLY A 65 -10.50 0.41 5.60
N GLY A 66 -11.34 0.20 4.59
CA GLY A 66 -12.62 -0.52 4.74
C GLY A 66 -12.94 -1.52 3.63
N GLY A 67 -12.07 -1.70 2.62
CA GLY A 67 -12.35 -2.52 1.44
C GLY A 67 -11.31 -3.61 1.16
N PRO A 68 -11.70 -4.68 0.44
CA PRO A 68 -10.82 -5.82 0.11
C PRO A 68 -9.60 -5.42 -0.73
N SER A 69 -9.68 -4.31 -1.48
CA SER A 69 -8.57 -3.75 -2.26
C SER A 69 -7.75 -2.70 -1.52
N GLY A 70 -8.22 -2.24 -0.35
CA GLY A 70 -7.63 -1.14 0.39
C GLY A 70 -8.04 0.22 -0.17
N ASP A 71 -7.78 1.25 0.61
CA ASP A 71 -8.14 2.63 0.31
C ASP A 71 -6.90 3.52 0.12
N ILE A 72 -5.71 3.04 0.51
CA ILE A 72 -4.42 3.67 0.29
C ILE A 72 -3.64 2.85 -0.74
N GLY A 73 -3.23 3.50 -1.84
CA GLY A 73 -2.43 2.90 -2.90
C GLY A 73 -1.16 3.71 -3.20
N ALA A 74 -0.34 3.20 -4.11
CA ALA A 74 0.85 3.87 -4.62
C ALA A 74 0.93 3.75 -6.15
N LYS A 75 1.31 4.84 -6.83
CA LYS A 75 1.60 4.88 -8.26
C LYS A 75 3.11 5.07 -8.45
N GLY A 76 3.71 4.30 -9.35
CA GLY A 76 5.14 4.27 -9.54
C GLY A 76 5.56 3.28 -10.63
N LYS A 77 6.85 3.25 -10.96
CA LYS A 77 7.40 2.25 -11.86
C LYS A 77 7.62 0.95 -11.07
N ILE A 78 7.20 -0.17 -11.63
CA ILE A 78 7.32 -1.50 -11.00
C ILE A 78 8.30 -2.36 -11.79
N ASN A 79 9.09 -3.18 -11.10
CA ASN A 79 9.87 -4.24 -11.71
C ASN A 79 8.92 -5.39 -12.07
N PRO A 80 8.73 -5.72 -13.36
CA PRO A 80 7.76 -6.72 -13.79
C PRO A 80 8.08 -8.13 -13.28
N ASN A 81 9.33 -8.41 -12.90
CA ASN A 81 9.76 -9.73 -12.47
C ASN A 81 9.56 -9.96 -10.96
N THR A 82 9.54 -8.89 -10.15
CA THR A 82 9.46 -8.99 -8.68
C THR A 82 8.21 -8.36 -8.09
N GLY A 83 7.50 -7.52 -8.85
CA GLY A 83 6.37 -6.73 -8.36
C GLY A 83 6.76 -5.60 -7.40
N GLU A 84 8.06 -5.35 -7.21
CA GLU A 84 8.56 -4.27 -6.36
C GLU A 84 8.56 -2.94 -7.10
N PHE A 85 8.32 -1.84 -6.38
CA PHE A 85 8.50 -0.51 -6.93
C PHE A 85 9.98 -0.23 -7.20
N ILE A 86 10.31 0.13 -8.43
CA ILE A 86 11.60 0.76 -8.76
C ILE A 86 11.63 2.16 -8.16
N ASP A 87 10.51 2.90 -8.30
CA ASP A 87 10.30 4.19 -7.70
C ASP A 87 8.80 4.44 -7.49
N ILE A 88 8.44 4.99 -6.33
CA ILE A 88 7.09 5.49 -6.06
C ILE A 88 7.05 6.97 -6.46
N LYS A 89 6.05 7.33 -7.27
CA LYS A 89 5.78 8.71 -7.69
C LYS A 89 4.80 9.42 -6.77
N LYS A 90 3.77 8.71 -6.30
CA LYS A 90 2.79 9.25 -5.36
C LYS A 90 2.00 8.16 -4.65
N PHE A 91 1.56 8.44 -3.44
CA PHE A 91 0.50 7.70 -2.78
C PHE A 91 -0.85 8.30 -3.14
N VAL A 92 -1.88 7.47 -3.23
CA VAL A 92 -3.21 7.86 -3.68
C VAL A 92 -4.30 7.35 -2.75
N ASP A 93 -5.35 8.14 -2.60
CA ASP A 93 -6.62 7.74 -2.00
C ASP A 93 -7.47 7.04 -3.07
N LEU A 94 -7.53 5.70 -2.98
CA LEU A 94 -8.24 4.86 -3.94
C LEU A 94 -9.77 5.01 -3.84
N ARG A 95 -10.31 5.64 -2.79
CA ARG A 95 -11.74 5.96 -2.72
C ARG A 95 -12.12 7.05 -3.72
N ARG A 96 -11.18 7.95 -4.01
CA ARG A 96 -11.38 9.08 -4.94
C ARG A 96 -10.95 8.72 -6.36
N ASP A 97 -9.79 8.09 -6.52
CA ASP A 97 -9.28 7.67 -7.83
C ASP A 97 -10.18 6.59 -8.51
N ARG A 98 -11.00 5.84 -7.76
CA ARG A 98 -11.99 4.92 -8.35
C ARG A 98 -13.17 5.64 -9.02
N LEU A 99 -13.47 6.88 -8.63
CA LEU A 99 -14.54 7.67 -9.24
C LEU A 99 -14.14 8.14 -10.65
N ASP A 100 -12.85 8.39 -10.89
CA ASP A 100 -12.32 8.82 -12.19
C ASP A 100 -12.35 7.74 -13.29
N VAL A 101 -12.53 6.47 -12.91
CA VAL A 101 -12.65 5.33 -13.87
C VAL A 101 -14.10 5.10 -14.29
N LEU A 102 -15.07 5.70 -13.60
CA LEU A 102 -16.50 5.55 -13.84
C LEU A 102 -17.14 6.76 -14.54
N ALA A 103 -16.36 7.78 -14.88
CA ALA A 103 -16.79 9.02 -15.54
C ALA A 103 -16.37 9.08 -17.01
#